data_AF-X5VPP3-F1
#
_entry.id   AF-X5VPP3-F1
#
_cell.length_a   1.000
_cell.length_b   1.000
_cell.length_c   1.000
_cell.angle_alpha   90.00
_cell.angle_beta   90.00
_cell.angle_gamma   90.00
#
_symmetry.space_group_name_H-M   'P 1'
#
loop_
_entity.id
_entity.type
_entity.pdbx_description
1 polymer ?
#
loop_
_entity_poly.entity_id
_entity_poly.type
_entity_poly.pdbx_seq_one_letter_code
_entity_poly.pdbx_strand_id
1 'polypeptide(L)'
;MWKSLVVAIALTAASGSAFAASAVNKDAETRTLIVTEGGGKTELALAAGETVEFCPNGCFVTLPNGDLEALTGSETVEISGGVARIK
;
A
#
# COMPACT_ATOMS: atom_id res chain seq x y z
N MET A 1 8.98 -50.10 -25.90
CA MET A 1 10.09 -49.84 -24.98
C MET A 1 10.55 -48.40 -25.16
N TRP A 2 10.08 -47.46 -24.34
CA TRP A 2 10.73 -46.16 -24.15
C TRP A 2 10.17 -45.55 -22.87
N LYS A 3 10.92 -45.69 -21.78
CA LYS A 3 10.69 -44.98 -20.52
C LYS A 3 11.18 -43.56 -20.74
N SER A 4 10.29 -42.59 -20.87
CA SER A 4 10.66 -41.18 -20.74
C SER A 4 10.30 -40.74 -19.33
N LEU A 5 11.34 -40.56 -18.51
CA LEU A 5 11.28 -39.88 -17.22
C LEU A 5 10.62 -38.51 -17.37
N VAL A 6 9.55 -38.28 -16.63
CA VAL A 6 8.99 -36.93 -16.42
C VAL A 6 9.84 -36.27 -15.33
N VAL A 7 10.70 -35.34 -15.72
CA VAL A 7 11.43 -34.47 -14.79
C VAL A 7 10.45 -33.38 -14.33
N ALA A 8 9.97 -33.50 -13.09
CA ALA A 8 9.16 -32.48 -12.44
C ALA A 8 10.08 -31.32 -12.01
N ILE A 9 10.08 -30.25 -12.79
CA ILE A 9 10.73 -28.99 -12.42
C ILE A 9 9.82 -28.31 -11.39
N ALA A 10 10.22 -28.34 -10.12
CA ALA A 10 9.57 -27.57 -9.07
C ALA A 10 9.90 -26.08 -9.28
N LEU A 11 8.95 -25.33 -9.83
CA LEU A 11 9.00 -23.87 -9.90
C LEU A 11 8.84 -23.34 -8.47
N THR A 12 9.95 -23.01 -7.80
CA THR A 12 9.92 -22.22 -6.58
C THR A 12 9.58 -20.79 -6.96
N ALA A 13 8.30 -20.43 -6.87
CA ALA A 13 7.89 -19.03 -6.97
C ALA A 13 8.54 -18.27 -5.80
N ALA A 14 9.56 -17.49 -6.10
CA ALA A 14 10.07 -16.49 -5.17
C ALA A 14 8.99 -15.42 -5.02
N SER A 15 8.15 -15.56 -3.99
CA SER A 15 7.29 -14.48 -3.54
C SER A 15 8.18 -13.39 -2.96
N GLY A 16 8.58 -12.43 -3.79
CA GLY A 16 9.24 -11.21 -3.32
C GLY A 16 8.34 -10.54 -2.29
N SER A 17 8.91 -10.12 -1.16
CA SER A 17 8.24 -9.31 -0.16
C SER A 17 7.75 -8.03 -0.84
N ALA A 18 6.46 -7.94 -1.11
CA ALA A 18 5.86 -6.70 -1.56
C ALA A 18 5.82 -5.78 -0.34
N PHE A 19 6.81 -4.88 -0.23
CA PHE A 19 6.73 -3.78 0.72
C PHE A 19 5.61 -2.85 0.21
N ALA A 20 4.61 -2.63 1.05
CA ALA A 20 3.54 -1.69 0.81
C ALA A 20 3.68 -0.53 1.79
N ALA A 21 3.33 0.68 1.35
CA ALA A 21 3.16 1.78 2.29
C ALA A 21 2.02 1.44 3.25
N SER A 22 2.06 1.98 4.45
CA SER A 22 0.97 1.83 5.41
C SER A 22 0.41 3.18 5.81
N ALA A 23 -0.87 3.22 6.14
CA ALA A 23 -1.52 4.40 6.69
C ALA A 23 -2.20 4.02 8.00
N VAL A 24 -2.02 4.82 9.04
CA VAL A 24 -2.70 4.69 10.33
C VAL A 24 -3.47 5.97 10.63
N ASN A 25 -4.76 5.82 10.95
CA ASN A 25 -5.60 6.92 11.38
C ASN A 25 -5.66 6.98 12.90
N LYS A 26 -4.97 7.94 13.52
CA LYS A 26 -5.00 8.16 14.98
C LYS A 26 -6.12 9.11 15.43
N ASP A 27 -6.94 9.60 14.51
CA ASP A 27 -8.10 10.42 14.85
C ASP A 27 -9.29 9.56 15.29
N ALA A 28 -10.27 10.22 15.94
CA ALA A 28 -11.55 9.62 16.30
C ALA A 28 -12.57 9.63 15.14
N GLU A 29 -12.24 10.26 14.02
CA GLU A 29 -13.09 10.42 12.84
C GLU A 29 -12.51 9.64 11.66
N THR A 30 -13.36 9.25 10.72
CA THR A 30 -12.89 8.68 9.44
C THR A 30 -12.09 9.73 8.66
N ARG A 31 -10.94 9.32 8.13
CA ARG A 31 -10.08 10.15 7.28
C ARG A 31 -9.92 9.50 5.92
N THR A 32 -9.85 10.30 4.87
CA THR A 32 -9.73 9.81 3.50
C THR A 32 -8.40 10.27 2.91
N LEU A 33 -7.69 9.32 2.31
CA LEU A 33 -6.56 9.58 1.42
C LEU A 33 -7.02 9.36 -0.02
N ILE A 34 -6.47 10.13 -0.95
CA ILE A 34 -6.67 9.85 -2.38
C ILE A 34 -5.39 9.24 -2.91
N VAL A 35 -5.47 7.99 -3.37
CA VAL A 35 -4.31 7.23 -3.86
C VAL A 35 -4.37 7.18 -5.39
N THR A 36 -3.26 7.48 -6.04
CA THR A 36 -3.10 7.31 -7.49
C THR A 36 -1.95 6.33 -7.76
N GLU A 37 -2.29 5.12 -8.21
CA GLU A 37 -1.35 4.03 -8.50
C GLU A 37 -1.64 3.45 -9.89
N GLY A 38 -0.60 3.23 -10.71
CA GLY A 38 -0.76 2.66 -12.05
C GLY A 38 -1.64 3.48 -13.01
N GLY A 39 -1.84 4.77 -12.74
CA GLY A 39 -2.73 5.66 -13.51
C GLY A 39 -4.20 5.63 -13.08
N GLY A 40 -4.58 4.77 -12.13
CA GLY A 40 -5.90 4.77 -11.50
C GLY A 40 -5.92 5.61 -10.22
N LYS A 41 -7.05 6.26 -9.93
CA LYS A 41 -7.26 7.03 -8.70
C LYS A 41 -8.34 6.38 -7.85
N THR A 42 -8.05 6.15 -6.57
CA THR A 42 -8.93 5.51 -5.59
C THR A 42 -8.99 6.34 -4.32
N GLU A 43 -10.11 6.27 -3.60
CA GLU A 43 -10.24 6.84 -2.27
C GLU A 43 -10.02 5.73 -1.24
N LEU A 44 -9.08 5.96 -0.33
CA LEU A 44 -8.80 5.09 0.80
C LEU A 44 -9.36 5.75 2.07
N ALA A 45 -10.53 5.30 2.49
CA ALA A 45 -11.13 5.72 3.75
C ALA A 45 -10.58 4.86 4.89
N LEU A 46 -10.08 5.51 5.94
CA LEU A 46 -9.58 4.89 7.15
C LEU A 46 -10.50 5.27 8.31
N ALA A 47 -11.13 4.28 8.94
CA ALA A 47 -11.88 4.46 10.18
C ALA A 47 -10.95 4.90 11.34
N ALA A 48 -11.56 5.34 12.44
CA ALA A 48 -10.82 5.72 13.63
C ALA A 48 -9.97 4.57 14.17
N GLY A 49 -8.68 4.80 14.37
CA GLY A 49 -7.72 3.78 14.84
C GLY A 49 -7.31 2.74 13.79
N GLU A 50 -7.82 2.83 12.56
CA GLU A 50 -7.54 1.83 11.52
C GLU A 50 -6.12 1.96 10.98
N THR A 51 -5.49 0.81 10.69
CA THR A 51 -4.24 0.73 9.95
C THR A 51 -4.45 -0.10 8.70
N VAL A 52 -4.05 0.41 7.54
CA VAL A 52 -4.20 -0.26 6.24
C VAL A 52 -2.90 -0.21 5.47
N GLU A 53 -2.53 -1.32 4.83
CA GLU A 53 -1.45 -1.38 3.85
C GLU A 53 -2.00 -1.06 2.44
N PHE A 54 -1.26 -0.25 1.70
CA PHE A 54 -1.63 0.22 0.37
C PHE A 54 -0.36 0.55 -0.44
N CYS A 55 -0.50 0.86 -1.73
CA CYS A 55 0.63 1.35 -2.54
C CYS A 55 1.84 0.39 -2.61
N PRO A 56 1.67 -0.89 -2.98
CA PRO A 56 2.76 -1.87 -3.05
C PRO A 56 3.80 -1.59 -4.16
N ASN A 57 3.49 -0.75 -5.14
CA ASN A 57 4.41 -0.43 -6.25
C ASN A 57 4.83 1.05 -6.27
N GLY A 58 4.55 1.79 -5.20
CA GLY A 58 4.65 3.25 -5.17
C GLY A 58 3.46 3.94 -5.84
N CYS A 59 3.17 5.16 -5.39
CA CYS A 59 1.95 5.89 -5.73
C CYS A 59 2.08 7.37 -5.40
N PHE A 60 1.13 8.16 -5.89
CA PHE A 60 0.91 9.52 -5.41
C PHE A 60 -0.28 9.54 -4.46
N VAL A 61 -0.15 10.21 -3.33
CA VAL A 61 -1.19 10.30 -2.29
C VAL A 61 -1.53 11.75 -2.04
N THR A 62 -2.81 12.11 -2.20
CA THR A 62 -3.32 13.36 -1.64
C THR A 62 -3.71 13.14 -0.19
N LEU A 63 -3.05 13.86 0.70
CA LEU A 63 -3.23 13.85 2.14
C LEU A 63 -4.49 14.61 2.55
N PRO A 64 -5.01 14.44 3.79
CA PRO A 64 -6.25 15.09 4.21
C PRO A 64 -6.19 16.62 4.22
N ASN A 65 -4.99 17.21 4.30
CA ASN A 65 -4.76 18.66 4.20
C ASN A 65 -4.65 19.16 2.74
N GLY A 66 -4.74 18.27 1.74
CA GLY A 66 -4.66 18.59 0.32
C GLY A 66 -3.27 18.47 -0.30
N ASP A 67 -2.23 18.21 0.51
CA ASP A 67 -0.86 18.03 0.01
C ASP A 67 -0.75 16.76 -0.83
N LEU A 68 0.07 16.79 -1.88
CA LEU A 68 0.33 15.65 -2.75
C LEU A 68 1.75 15.12 -2.50
N GLU A 69 1.84 13.88 -2.06
CA GLU A 69 3.10 13.21 -1.76
C GLU A 69 3.33 11.99 -2.65
N ALA A 70 4.59 11.71 -2.99
CA ALA A 70 4.99 10.50 -3.70
C ALA A 70 5.53 9.47 -2.71
N LEU A 71 4.92 8.29 -2.67
CA LEU A 71 5.36 7.17 -1.84
C LEU A 71 6.02 6.10 -2.71
N THR A 72 7.04 5.47 -2.16
CA THR A 72 7.83 4.41 -2.80
C THR A 72 7.40 3.00 -2.36
N GLY A 73 6.51 2.89 -1.37
CA GLY A 73 5.95 1.63 -0.88
C GLY A 73 6.59 1.11 0.41
N SER A 74 7.36 1.93 1.12
CA SER A 74 7.98 1.56 2.41
C SER A 74 7.61 2.52 3.56
N GLU A 75 6.91 3.59 3.23
CA GLU A 75 6.57 4.68 4.11
C GLU A 75 5.38 4.36 5.02
N THR A 76 5.36 4.97 6.20
CA THR A 76 4.17 4.96 7.07
C THR A 76 3.56 6.35 7.13
N VAL A 77 2.30 6.46 6.73
CA VAL A 77 1.49 7.68 6.80
C VAL A 77 0.72 7.67 8.12
N GLU A 78 1.05 8.57 9.03
CA GLU A 78 0.32 8.76 10.28
C GLU A 78 -0.62 9.95 10.17
N ILE A 79 -1.92 9.73 10.40
CA ILE A 79 -2.93 10.79 10.41
C ILE A 79 -3.26 11.14 11.85
N SER A 80 -3.11 12.40 12.23
CA SER A 80 -3.48 12.91 13.54
C SER A 80 -3.82 14.40 13.49
N GLY A 81 -4.93 14.79 14.14
CA GLY A 81 -5.47 16.14 14.12
C GLY A 81 -5.88 16.60 12.72
N GLY A 82 -6.35 15.70 11.87
CA GLY A 82 -6.68 15.99 10.47
C GLY A 82 -5.49 16.27 9.55
N VAL A 83 -4.26 16.03 10.02
CA VAL A 83 -3.04 16.20 9.23
C VAL A 83 -2.33 14.86 9.11
N ALA A 84 -1.85 14.53 7.92
CA ALA A 84 -1.05 13.34 7.70
C ALA A 84 0.45 13.69 7.70
N ARG A 85 1.28 12.78 8.24
CA ARG A 85 2.73 12.88 8.27
C ARG A 85 3.37 11.57 7.84
N ILE A 86 4.38 11.65 7.00
CA ILE A 86 5.21 10.51 6.62
C ILE A 86 6.26 10.26 7.73
N LYS A 87 6.41 9.01 8.14
CA LYS A 87 7.39 8.53 9.12
C LYS A 87 8.46 7.67 8.46
#